data_AF-A0A2M6Y0B7-F1
#
_entry.id   AF-A0A2M6Y0B7-F1
#
_cell.length_a   1.000
_cell.length_b   1.000
_cell.length_c   1.000
_cell.angle_alpha   90.00
_cell.angle_beta   90.00
_cell.angle_gamma   90.00
#
_symmetry.space_group_name_H-M   'P 1'
#
loop_
_entity.id
_entity.type
_entity.pdbx_description
1 polymer ?
#
loop_
_entity_poly.entity_id
_entity_poly.type
_entity_poly.pdbx_seq_one_letter_code
_entity_poly.pdbx_strand_id
1 'polypeptide(L)'
;FNRLPGPALALWKFFFLKSHLERLLPFEENYNLAAATEIKRATSLPIITVGGLRSAAAMENCLSYGLDAVGLCRPLIRDPGLPGKFQRGDSSRSECSQCNLCTIYSDSEEPLKCRGRGKR
;
A
#
# COMPACT_ATOMS: atom_id res chain seq x y z
N PHE A 1 -15.58 -6.78 22.92
CA PHE A 1 -14.12 -6.95 23.10
C PHE A 1 -13.58 -6.44 24.45
N ASN A 2 -14.38 -6.41 25.54
CA ASN A 2 -13.93 -5.90 26.85
C ASN A 2 -14.49 -6.73 28.02
N ARG A 3 -14.25 -8.05 28.03
CA ARG A 3 -14.63 -8.95 29.14
C ARG A 3 -13.49 -9.85 29.64
N LEU A 4 -12.24 -9.57 29.27
CA LEU A 4 -11.08 -10.35 29.72
C LEU A 4 -10.34 -9.60 30.85
N PRO A 5 -9.92 -10.29 31.93
CA PRO A 5 -9.04 -9.73 32.94
C PRO A 5 -7.76 -9.16 32.29
N GLY A 6 -7.27 -8.02 32.76
CA GLY A 6 -6.11 -7.31 32.19
C GLY A 6 -4.89 -8.20 31.86
N PRO A 7 -4.47 -9.13 32.72
CA PRO A 7 -3.36 -10.04 32.43
C PRO A 7 -3.65 -11.01 31.28
N ALA A 8 -4.87 -11.53 31.20
CA ALA A 8 -5.31 -12.44 30.14
C ALA A 8 -5.42 -11.72 28.79
N LEU A 9 -5.89 -10.46 28.81
CA LEU A 9 -5.92 -9.62 27.63
C LEU A 9 -4.49 -9.29 27.15
N ALA A 10 -3.55 -9.01 28.06
CA ALA A 10 -2.16 -8.75 27.71
C ALA A 10 -1.50 -9.98 27.07
N LEU A 11 -1.70 -11.17 27.65
CA LEU A 11 -1.19 -12.43 27.11
C LEU A 11 -1.81 -12.74 25.73
N TRP A 12 -3.13 -12.59 25.59
CA TRP A 12 -3.80 -12.76 24.30
C TRP A 12 -3.30 -11.75 23.27
N LYS A 13 -3.09 -10.48 23.67
CA LYS A 13 -2.54 -9.46 22.78
C LYS A 13 -1.13 -9.80 22.31
N PHE A 14 -0.31 -10.31 23.21
CA PHE A 14 1.07 -10.70 22.91
C PHE A 14 1.14 -11.83 21.86
N PHE A 15 0.30 -12.87 22.00
CA PHE A 15 0.36 -14.05 21.12
C PHE A 15 -0.53 -13.96 19.87
N PHE A 16 -1.70 -13.32 19.96
CA PHE A 16 -2.76 -13.49 18.95
C PHE A 16 -3.26 -12.20 18.31
N LEU A 17 -2.91 -11.01 18.84
CA LEU A 17 -3.43 -9.75 18.29
C LEU A 17 -2.95 -9.50 16.87
N LYS A 18 -1.66 -9.71 16.59
CA LYS A 18 -1.08 -9.46 15.27
C LYS A 18 -1.77 -10.32 14.20
N SER A 19 -1.88 -11.62 14.44
CA SER A 19 -2.51 -12.55 13.50
C SER A 19 -4.02 -12.30 13.36
N HIS A 20 -4.71 -11.91 14.43
CA HIS A 20 -6.12 -11.49 14.35
C HIS A 20 -6.29 -10.20 13.53
N LEU A 21 -5.47 -9.17 13.78
CA LEU A 21 -5.54 -7.91 13.05
C LEU A 21 -5.23 -8.08 11.56
N GLU A 22 -4.20 -8.86 11.22
CA GLU A 22 -3.86 -9.18 9.83
C GLU A 22 -4.99 -9.93 9.12
N ARG A 23 -5.75 -10.76 9.86
CA ARG A 23 -6.93 -11.46 9.32
C ARG A 23 -8.14 -10.54 9.18
N LEU A 24 -8.31 -9.57 10.08
CA LEU A 24 -9.44 -8.65 10.07
C LEU A 24 -9.33 -7.62 8.95
N LEU A 25 -8.12 -7.19 8.61
CA LEU A 25 -7.85 -6.21 7.56
C LEU A 25 -6.66 -6.68 6.71
N PRO A 26 -6.85 -7.70 5.87
CA PRO A 26 -5.80 -8.12 4.95
C PRO A 26 -5.50 -6.99 3.98
N PHE A 27 -4.22 -6.74 3.73
CA PHE A 27 -3.83 -5.81 2.69
C PHE A 27 -3.98 -6.45 1.33
N GLU A 28 -4.70 -5.78 0.45
CA GLU A 28 -4.80 -6.10 -0.96
C GLU A 28 -4.41 -4.87 -1.79
N GLU A 29 -3.71 -5.09 -2.90
CA GLU A 29 -3.50 -4.02 -3.88
C GLU A 29 -4.84 -3.64 -4.52
N ASN A 30 -4.92 -2.43 -5.08
CA ASN A 30 -6.12 -1.94 -5.78
C ASN A 30 -7.35 -1.72 -4.89
N TYR A 31 -7.18 -1.48 -3.58
CA TYR A 31 -8.31 -1.27 -2.67
C TYR A 31 -9.23 -0.08 -3.03
N ASN A 32 -8.77 0.87 -3.86
CA ASN A 32 -9.59 2.00 -4.34
C ASN A 32 -10.14 1.80 -5.76
N LEU A 33 -9.86 0.67 -6.43
CA LEU A 33 -10.20 0.48 -7.85
C LEU A 33 -11.70 0.63 -8.10
N ALA A 34 -12.54 -0.01 -7.29
CA ALA A 34 -14.00 0.06 -7.45
C ALA A 34 -14.52 1.51 -7.41
N ALA A 35 -14.10 2.29 -6.40
CA ALA A 35 -14.50 3.69 -6.26
C ALA A 35 -13.92 4.56 -7.40
N ALA A 36 -12.66 4.34 -7.79
CA ALA A 36 -12.05 5.09 -8.89
C ALA A 36 -12.76 4.83 -10.23
N THR A 37 -13.15 3.58 -10.49
CA THR A 37 -13.91 3.20 -11.70
C THR A 37 -15.30 3.83 -11.70
N GLU A 38 -15.98 3.89 -10.55
CA GLU A 38 -17.26 4.58 -10.44
C GLU A 38 -17.14 6.07 -10.74
N ILE A 39 -16.14 6.74 -10.16
CA ILE A 39 -15.85 8.16 -10.44
C ILE A 39 -15.54 8.36 -11.92
N LYS A 40 -14.71 7.49 -12.53
CA LYS A 40 -14.37 7.59 -13.96
C LYS A 40 -15.59 7.50 -14.87
N ARG A 41 -16.64 6.76 -14.49
CA ARG A 41 -17.90 6.71 -15.25
C ARG A 41 -18.74 7.98 -15.11
N ALA A 42 -18.53 8.74 -14.05
CA ALA A 42 -19.31 9.94 -13.74
C ALA A 42 -18.68 11.25 -14.25
N THR A 43 -17.45 11.21 -14.79
CA THR A 43 -16.76 12.42 -15.28
C THR A 43 -15.95 12.16 -16.55
N SER A 44 -15.77 13.18 -17.37
CA SER A 44 -14.84 13.17 -18.51
C SER A 44 -13.40 13.53 -18.12
N LEU A 45 -13.17 13.98 -16.89
CA LEU A 45 -11.84 14.33 -16.41
C LEU A 45 -10.94 13.09 -16.27
N PRO A 46 -9.61 13.22 -16.46
CA PRO A 46 -8.68 12.14 -16.18
C PRO A 46 -8.67 11.74 -14.71
N ILE A 47 -8.69 10.45 -14.42
CA ILE A 47 -8.63 9.87 -13.09
C ILE A 47 -7.29 9.16 -12.90
N ILE A 48 -6.54 9.63 -11.89
CA ILE A 48 -5.30 9.00 -11.44
C ILE A 48 -5.57 8.30 -10.11
N THR A 49 -5.52 6.96 -10.09
CA THR A 49 -5.84 6.21 -8.88
C THR A 49 -4.62 5.89 -8.03
N VAL A 50 -4.77 5.93 -6.72
CA VAL A 50 -3.84 5.33 -5.75
C VAL A 50 -4.55 4.17 -5.07
N GLY A 51 -3.84 3.12 -4.67
CA GLY A 51 -4.50 1.94 -4.10
C GLY A 51 -3.54 0.92 -3.53
N GLY A 52 -2.47 1.37 -2.89
CA GLY A 52 -1.46 0.44 -2.37
C GLY A 52 -0.63 -0.28 -3.43
N LEU A 53 -0.72 0.14 -4.69
CA LEU A 53 -0.03 -0.44 -5.86
C LEU A 53 1.47 -0.73 -5.62
N ARG A 54 1.88 -1.97 -5.89
CA ARG A 54 3.25 -2.50 -5.77
C ARG A 54 3.66 -3.31 -6.98
N SER A 55 2.75 -3.97 -7.69
CA SER A 55 3.08 -4.77 -8.88
C SER A 55 2.67 -4.09 -10.19
N ALA A 56 3.43 -4.34 -11.25
CA ALA A 56 3.08 -3.92 -12.60
C ALA A 56 1.70 -4.46 -13.01
N ALA A 57 1.42 -5.74 -12.73
CA ALA A 57 0.12 -6.35 -13.00
C ALA A 57 -1.05 -5.64 -12.29
N ALA A 58 -0.89 -5.23 -11.03
CA ALA A 58 -1.92 -4.46 -10.33
C ALA A 58 -2.13 -3.07 -10.97
N MET A 59 -1.05 -2.44 -11.46
CA MET A 59 -1.13 -1.15 -12.16
C MET A 59 -1.82 -1.30 -13.51
N GLU A 60 -1.45 -2.31 -14.30
CA GLU A 60 -2.09 -2.64 -15.59
C GLU A 60 -3.57 -2.97 -15.41
N ASN A 61 -3.93 -3.68 -14.34
CA ASN A 61 -5.32 -3.93 -14.00
C ASN A 61 -6.10 -2.62 -13.84
N CYS A 62 -5.58 -1.61 -13.11
CA CYS A 62 -6.23 -0.30 -13.02
C CYS A 62 -6.47 0.35 -14.39
N LEU A 63 -5.48 0.30 -15.29
CA LEU A 63 -5.59 0.87 -16.64
C LEU A 63 -6.63 0.11 -17.48
N SER A 64 -6.69 -1.21 -17.36
CA SER A 64 -7.69 -2.04 -18.07
C SER A 64 -9.14 -1.72 -17.68
N TYR A 65 -9.36 -1.12 -16.50
CA TYR A 65 -10.67 -0.64 -16.04
C TYR A 65 -11.00 0.79 -16.50
N GLY A 66 -10.18 1.36 -17.40
CA GLY A 66 -10.41 2.67 -18.01
C GLY A 66 -9.90 3.85 -17.18
N LEU A 67 -9.07 3.61 -16.16
CA LEU A 67 -8.39 4.67 -15.42
C LEU A 67 -7.21 5.20 -16.23
N ASP A 68 -6.98 6.51 -16.20
CA ASP A 68 -6.04 7.17 -17.11
C ASP A 68 -4.59 7.03 -16.64
N ALA A 69 -4.37 6.94 -15.33
CA ALA A 69 -3.06 6.65 -14.76
C ALA A 69 -3.15 6.08 -13.34
N VAL A 70 -1.99 5.67 -12.82
CA VAL A 70 -1.80 5.27 -11.44
C VAL A 70 -0.80 6.18 -10.72
N GLY A 71 -1.10 6.51 -9.47
CA GLY A 71 -0.22 7.25 -8.58
C GLY A 71 0.56 6.31 -7.66
N LEU A 72 1.88 6.50 -7.58
CA LEU A 72 2.76 5.81 -6.64
C LEU A 72 3.36 6.81 -5.65
N CYS A 73 3.45 6.41 -4.38
CA CYS A 73 4.09 7.20 -3.32
C CYS A 73 5.14 6.36 -2.60
N ARG A 74 4.72 5.54 -1.63
CA ARG A 74 5.61 4.66 -0.84
C ARG A 74 6.54 3.75 -1.67
N PRO A 75 6.15 3.22 -2.86
CA PRO A 75 7.06 2.51 -3.76
C PRO A 75 8.24 3.36 -4.22
N LEU A 76 7.98 4.63 -4.57
CA LEU A 76 9.00 5.55 -5.07
C LEU A 76 9.91 6.07 -3.95
N ILE A 77 9.38 6.21 -2.72
CA ILE A 77 10.22 6.50 -1.54
C ILE A 77 11.21 5.34 -1.28
N ARG A 78 10.79 4.10 -1.54
CA ARG A 78 11.65 2.91 -1.39
C ARG A 78 12.65 2.76 -2.53
N ASP A 79 12.22 3.02 -3.76
CA ASP A 79 13.00 2.83 -4.97
C ASP A 79 12.60 3.85 -6.03
N PRO A 80 13.30 5.00 -6.12
CA PRO A 80 13.01 6.03 -7.12
C PRO A 80 13.17 5.54 -8.56
N GLY A 81 13.99 4.51 -8.80
CA GLY A 81 14.24 3.93 -10.12
C GLY A 81 13.20 2.88 -10.54
N LEU A 82 12.20 2.60 -9.71
CA LEU A 82 11.20 1.54 -9.94
C LEU A 82 10.49 1.65 -11.30
N PRO A 83 10.04 2.84 -11.79
CA PRO A 83 9.39 2.93 -13.09
C PRO A 83 10.31 2.49 -14.23
N GLY A 84 11.59 2.87 -14.19
CA GLY A 84 12.58 2.44 -15.18
C GLY A 84 12.86 0.94 -15.12
N LYS A 85 12.87 0.35 -13.92
CA LYS A 85 12.99 -1.11 -13.76
C LYS A 85 11.80 -1.85 -14.36
N PHE A 86 10.59 -1.33 -14.17
CA PHE A 86 9.39 -1.91 -14.78
C PHE A 86 9.43 -1.82 -16.30
N GLN A 87 9.82 -0.66 -16.83
CA GLN A 87 9.94 -0.44 -18.27
C GLN A 87 10.96 -1.39 -18.93
N ARG A 88 12.08 -1.68 -18.26
CA ARG A 88 13.11 -2.60 -18.75
C ARG A 88 12.82 -4.08 -18.47
N GLY A 89 11.83 -4.38 -17.64
CA GLY A 89 11.57 -5.74 -17.16
C GLY A 89 12.54 -6.25 -16.08
N ASP A 90 13.37 -5.37 -15.49
CA ASP A 90 14.30 -5.73 -14.40
C ASP A 90 13.56 -6.11 -13.10
N SER A 91 12.31 -5.64 -12.95
CA SER A 91 11.41 -6.01 -11.87
C SER A 91 9.96 -5.82 -12.32
N SER A 92 9.05 -6.58 -11.72
CA SER A 92 7.60 -6.41 -11.85
C SER A 92 6.93 -6.01 -10.53
N ARG A 93 7.71 -5.81 -9.46
CA ARG A 93 7.19 -5.53 -8.11
C ARG A 93 8.10 -4.62 -7.29
N SER A 94 7.48 -3.78 -6.46
CA SER A 94 8.15 -2.96 -5.45
C SER A 94 8.42 -3.71 -4.16
N GLU A 95 9.61 -3.51 -3.61
CA GLU A 95 10.06 -4.01 -2.31
C GLU A 95 9.41 -3.31 -1.08
N CYS A 96 8.56 -2.30 -1.31
CA CYS A 96 7.93 -1.56 -0.24
C CYS A 96 6.96 -2.44 0.57
N SER A 97 7.32 -2.73 1.82
CA SER A 97 6.58 -3.57 2.75
C SER A 97 5.40 -2.91 3.45
N GLN A 98 5.04 -1.68 3.05
CA GLN A 98 3.95 -0.88 3.63
C GLN A 98 4.00 -0.72 5.16
N CYS A 99 5.19 -0.77 5.75
CA CYS A 99 5.38 -0.62 7.21
C CYS A 99 5.00 0.75 7.78
N ASN A 100 4.67 1.74 6.94
CA ASN A 100 4.30 3.11 7.30
C ASN A 100 5.34 3.91 8.10
N LEU A 101 6.55 3.39 8.30
CA LEU A 101 7.64 4.13 8.93
C LEU A 101 8.03 5.39 8.13
N CYS A 102 7.83 5.43 6.81
CA CYS A 102 8.03 6.68 6.07
C CYS A 102 7.00 7.77 6.45
N THR A 103 5.75 7.36 6.70
CA THR A 103 4.64 8.26 7.06
C THR A 103 4.79 8.80 8.47
N ILE A 104 5.15 7.94 9.43
CA ILE A 104 5.36 8.33 10.83
C ILE A 104 6.42 9.45 10.95
N TYR A 105 7.42 9.44 10.08
CA TYR A 105 8.50 10.43 10.09
C TYR A 105 8.29 11.57 9.09
N SER A 106 7.16 11.60 8.36
CA SER A 106 6.90 12.67 7.39
C SER A 106 6.72 14.04 8.05
N ASP A 107 6.29 14.08 9.31
CA ASP A 107 6.11 15.31 10.09
C ASP A 107 7.31 15.62 11.01
N SER A 108 8.43 14.92 10.83
CA SER A 108 9.67 15.18 11.58
C SER A 108 10.57 16.17 10.84
N GLU A 109 11.54 16.76 11.54
CA GLU A 109 12.56 17.64 10.94
C GLU A 109 13.54 16.89 10.01
N GLU A 110 13.49 15.55 10.03
CA GLU A 110 14.35 14.71 9.21
C GLU A 110 13.86 14.63 7.76
N PRO A 111 14.77 14.59 6.77
CA PRO A 111 14.39 14.35 5.38
C PRO A 111 13.64 13.03 5.18
N LEU A 112 12.67 13.05 4.25
CA LEU A 112 11.87 11.87 3.90
C LEU A 112 12.77 10.75 3.36
N LYS A 113 12.75 9.59 4.03
CA LYS A 113 13.44 8.38 3.59
C LYS A 113 12.66 7.12 3.92
N CYS A 114 12.89 6.06 3.14
CA CYS A 114 12.36 4.74 3.49
C CYS A 114 13.14 4.18 4.70
N ARG A 115 12.47 4.06 5.85
CA ARG A 115 13.05 3.47 7.08
C ARG A 115 12.73 1.97 7.25
N GLY A 116 11.94 1.42 6.35
CA GLY A 116 11.53 0.02 6.38
C GLY A 116 12.60 -0.94 5.85
N ARG A 117 12.67 -2.13 6.44
CA ARG A 117 13.30 -3.29 5.81
C ARG A 117 12.30 -3.84 4.77
N GLY A 118 12.73 -4.02 3.52
CA GLY A 118 11.85 -4.50 2.43
C GLY A 118 11.22 -5.86 2.73
N LYS A 119 10.24 -6.29 1.93
CA LYS A 119 9.75 -7.68 2.01
C LYS A 119 10.87 -8.57 1.43
N ARG A 120 11.52 -9.38 2.27
CA ARG A 120 12.34 -10.50 1.78
C ARG A 120 11.44 -11.53 1.12
#